data_AF-A0A8B3N9X1-F1
#
_entry.id   AF-A0A8B3N9X1-F1
#
_cell.length_a   1.000
_cell.length_b   1.000
_cell.length_c   1.000
_cell.angle_alpha   90.00
_cell.angle_beta   90.00
_cell.angle_gamma   90.00
#
_symmetry.space_group_name_H-M   'P 1'
#
loop_
_entity.id
_entity.type
_entity.pdbx_description
1 polymer ?
#
loop_
_entity_poly.entity_id
_entity_poly.type
_entity_poly.pdbx_seq_one_letter_code
_entity_poly.pdbx_strand_id
1 'polypeptide(L)'
;MSMQSGGFVIEQFVEEARAVSIDAAAKRLGLKFTGRRHEHPQPCPYCGGTDTFAFNTAKNKWNCRAGGAGGNDGIGMAAHCEGLDLHRRAALLEACSIVLQQPIPCDVSQE
;
A
#
# COMPACT_ATOMS: atom_id res chain seq x y z
N MET A 1 3.74 30.63 -14.71
CA MET A 1 3.50 29.82 -13.50
C MET A 1 3.85 28.39 -13.85
N SER A 2 4.85 27.83 -13.16
CA SER A 2 5.71 26.73 -13.60
C SER A 2 4.97 25.46 -14.04
N MET A 3 5.24 25.04 -15.26
CA MET A 3 4.98 23.69 -15.78
C MET A 3 5.86 22.73 -14.97
N GLN A 4 5.29 22.04 -13.99
CA GLN A 4 5.98 20.94 -13.31
C GLN A 4 5.98 19.73 -14.22
N SER A 5 7.18 19.33 -14.59
CA SER A 5 7.54 18.10 -15.31
C SER A 5 6.77 16.90 -14.72
N GLY A 6 5.85 16.32 -15.50
CA GLY A 6 4.94 15.26 -15.03
C GLY A 6 5.64 14.05 -14.39
N GLY A 7 6.85 13.71 -14.85
CA GLY A 7 7.64 12.61 -14.27
C GLY A 7 8.05 12.83 -12.81
N PHE A 8 8.35 14.07 -12.41
CA PHE A 8 8.75 14.38 -11.03
C PHE A 8 7.57 14.31 -10.04
N VAL A 9 6.34 14.52 -10.52
CA VAL A 9 5.13 14.41 -9.70
C VAL A 9 4.87 12.95 -9.34
N ILE A 10 5.07 12.03 -10.30
CA ILE A 10 4.88 10.60 -10.08
C ILE A 10 5.93 10.06 -9.11
N GLU A 11 7.19 10.47 -9.25
CA GLU A 11 8.26 10.01 -8.37
C GLU A 11 8.04 10.45 -6.93
N GLN A 12 7.72 11.73 -6.69
CA GLN A 12 7.32 12.21 -5.37
C GLN A 12 6.10 11.46 -4.82
N PHE A 13 5.09 11.19 -5.65
CA PHE A 13 3.90 10.46 -5.22
C PHE A 13 4.25 9.05 -4.72
N VAL A 14 5.17 8.36 -5.41
CA VAL A 14 5.66 7.04 -4.97
C VAL A 14 6.49 7.16 -3.69
N GLU A 15 7.33 8.18 -3.57
CA GLU A 15 8.12 8.44 -2.35
C GLU A 15 7.24 8.76 -1.13
N GLU A 16 6.23 9.61 -1.31
CA GLU A 16 5.25 9.93 -0.27
C GLU A 16 4.48 8.67 0.15
N ALA A 17 4.03 7.85 -0.81
CA ALA A 17 3.37 6.58 -0.51
C ALA A 17 4.30 5.60 0.21
N ARG A 18 5.60 5.59 -0.09
CA ARG A 18 6.62 4.80 0.62
C ARG A 18 6.83 5.27 2.05
N ALA A 19 6.74 6.58 2.29
CA ALA A 19 6.87 7.17 3.62
C ALA A 19 5.66 6.87 4.52
N VAL A 20 4.55 6.36 3.97
CA VAL A 20 3.38 5.94 4.74
C VAL A 20 3.68 4.66 5.52
N SER A 21 3.59 4.77 6.84
CA SER A 21 3.68 3.64 7.76
C SER A 21 2.58 2.61 7.55
N ILE A 22 2.86 1.35 7.91
CA ILE A 22 1.91 0.24 7.83
C ILE A 22 0.64 0.51 8.66
N ASP A 23 0.72 1.20 9.79
CA ASP A 23 -0.48 1.52 10.59
C ASP A 23 -1.43 2.45 9.83
N ALA A 24 -0.89 3.46 9.14
CA ALA A 24 -1.66 4.42 8.37
C ALA A 24 -2.26 3.73 7.13
N ALA A 25 -1.46 2.93 6.41
CA ALA A 25 -1.95 2.14 5.29
C ALA A 25 -3.03 1.14 5.73
N ALA A 26 -2.86 0.45 6.86
CA ALA A 26 -3.84 -0.50 7.39
C ALA A 26 -5.16 0.20 7.75
N LYS A 27 -5.07 1.40 8.33
CA LYS A 27 -6.25 2.23 8.64
C LYS A 27 -7.00 2.63 7.37
N ARG A 28 -6.27 3.02 6.32
CA ARG A 28 -6.83 3.43 5.02
C ARG A 28 -7.47 2.26 4.27
N LEU A 29 -6.90 1.06 4.40
CA LEU A 29 -7.46 -0.20 3.88
C LEU A 29 -8.64 -0.74 4.71
N GLY A 30 -9.01 -0.10 5.82
CA GLY A 30 -10.09 -0.57 6.69
C GLY A 30 -9.78 -1.88 7.43
N LEU A 31 -8.49 -2.22 7.59
CA LEU A 31 -8.06 -3.42 8.30
C LEU A 31 -8.36 -3.32 9.80
N LYS A 32 -8.66 -4.46 10.42
CA LYS A 32 -9.03 -4.50 11.85
C LYS A 32 -7.76 -4.54 12.70
N PHE A 33 -7.46 -3.44 13.37
CA PHE A 33 -6.43 -3.40 14.40
C PHE A 33 -6.77 -2.50 15.56
N THR A 34 -6.16 -2.78 16.72
CA THR A 34 -6.29 -1.98 17.93
C THR A 34 -4.92 -1.38 18.24
N GLY A 35 -4.80 -0.05 18.31
CA GLY A 35 -3.51 0.65 18.51
C GLY A 35 -2.77 0.33 19.82
N ARG A 36 -3.23 -0.65 20.61
CA ARG A 36 -2.62 -1.13 21.86
C ARG A 36 -1.62 -2.28 21.65
N ARG A 37 -1.68 -2.99 20.51
CA ARG A 37 -0.74 -4.09 20.20
C ARG A 37 0.14 -3.68 19.02
N HIS A 38 1.32 -4.27 18.93
CA HIS A 38 2.21 -4.06 17.79
C HIS A 38 1.98 -5.07 16.67
N GLU A 39 1.50 -6.27 16.98
CA GLU A 39 1.20 -7.32 16.01
C GLU A 39 -0.30 -7.58 15.94
N HIS A 40 -0.80 -7.66 14.70
CA HIS A 40 -2.22 -7.78 14.40
C HIS A 40 -2.45 -8.91 13.39
N PRO A 41 -2.66 -10.14 13.87
CA PRO A 41 -3.17 -11.22 13.03
C PRO A 41 -4.65 -10.98 12.72
N GLN A 42 -5.04 -11.21 11.47
CA GLN A 42 -6.40 -11.05 10.97
C GLN A 42 -6.59 -11.84 9.66
N PRO A 43 -7.85 -12.01 9.20
CA PRO A 43 -8.11 -12.55 7.88
C PRO A 43 -7.60 -11.62 6.77
N CYS A 44 -7.05 -12.21 5.70
CA CYS A 44 -6.66 -11.43 4.52
C CYS A 44 -7.92 -11.09 3.70
N PRO A 45 -8.19 -9.81 3.40
CA PRO A 45 -9.37 -9.45 2.59
C PRO A 45 -9.30 -9.99 1.16
N TYR A 46 -8.10 -10.16 0.60
CA TYR A 46 -7.89 -10.69 -0.75
C TYR A 46 -7.89 -12.22 -0.79
N CYS A 47 -7.03 -12.85 0.01
CA CYS A 47 -6.85 -14.31 -0.04
C CYS A 47 -7.97 -15.10 0.65
N GLY A 48 -8.83 -14.45 1.44
CA GLY A 48 -9.96 -15.09 2.12
C GLY A 48 -9.59 -16.07 3.25
N GLY A 49 -8.33 -16.11 3.68
CA GLY A 49 -7.90 -16.96 4.80
C GLY A 49 -8.35 -16.41 6.16
N THR A 50 -8.63 -17.28 7.13
CA THR A 50 -9.19 -16.92 8.45
C THR A 50 -8.20 -16.14 9.35
N ASP A 51 -6.92 -16.52 9.36
CA ASP A 51 -5.87 -15.93 10.23
C ASP A 51 -4.51 -15.88 9.51
N THR A 52 -4.56 -15.65 8.20
CA THR A 52 -3.38 -15.82 7.36
C THR A 52 -2.58 -14.55 7.17
N PHE A 53 -3.16 -13.39 7.50
CA PHE A 53 -2.51 -12.09 7.36
C PHE A 53 -2.12 -11.55 8.74
N ALA A 54 -0.84 -11.22 8.92
CA ALA A 54 -0.35 -10.59 10.12
C ALA A 54 0.53 -9.41 9.76
N PHE A 55 0.34 -8.28 10.45
CA PHE A 55 1.18 -7.11 10.28
C PHE A 55 1.64 -6.55 11.61
N ASN A 56 2.80 -5.91 11.58
CA ASN A 56 3.47 -5.33 12.73
C ASN A 56 3.68 -3.83 12.50
N THR A 57 2.99 -3.01 13.27
CA THR A 57 3.02 -1.54 13.16
C THR A 57 4.33 -0.95 13.69
N ALA A 58 4.95 -1.56 14.70
CA ALA A 58 6.24 -1.11 15.22
C ALA A 58 7.41 -1.41 14.27
N LYS A 59 7.36 -2.55 13.57
CA LYS A 59 8.40 -2.99 12.64
C LYS A 59 8.16 -2.53 11.20
N ASN A 60 6.99 -1.95 10.92
CA ASN A 60 6.52 -1.69 9.55
C ASN A 60 6.64 -2.92 8.65
N LYS A 61 6.12 -4.08 9.10
CA LYS A 61 6.20 -5.34 8.33
C LYS A 61 4.85 -6.01 8.26
N TRP A 62 4.59 -6.75 7.19
CA TRP A 62 3.40 -7.55 7.04
C TRP A 62 3.71 -8.85 6.29
N ASN A 63 2.88 -9.86 6.53
CA ASN A 63 3.02 -11.18 5.94
C ASN A 63 1.63 -11.81 5.77
N CYS A 64 1.36 -12.31 4.56
CA CYS A 64 0.21 -13.13 4.22
C CYS A 64 0.67 -14.55 3.90
N ARG A 65 0.35 -15.50 4.79
CA ARG A 65 0.70 -16.92 4.63
C ARG A 65 -0.10 -17.61 3.53
N ALA A 66 -1.38 -17.26 3.36
CA ALA A 66 -2.23 -17.84 2.32
C ALA A 66 -1.83 -17.40 0.92
N GLY A 67 -1.50 -16.11 0.77
CA GLY A 67 -1.05 -15.54 -0.50
C GLY A 67 0.44 -15.74 -0.77
N GLY A 68 1.20 -16.26 0.19
CA GLY A 68 2.66 -16.40 0.07
C GLY A 68 3.39 -15.06 -0.12
N ALA A 69 2.81 -13.96 0.35
CA ALA A 69 3.30 -12.61 0.11
C ALA A 69 3.70 -11.93 1.42
N GLY A 70 4.70 -11.07 1.38
CA GLY A 70 5.09 -10.28 2.54
C GLY A 70 5.87 -9.05 2.11
N GLY A 71 5.93 -8.06 3.00
CA GLY A 71 6.59 -6.80 2.71
C GLY A 71 6.85 -5.96 3.94
N ASN A 72 7.53 -4.84 3.72
CA ASN A 72 7.94 -3.90 4.76
C ASN A 72 7.48 -2.47 4.47
N ASP A 73 6.51 -2.31 3.57
CA ASP A 73 6.02 -1.03 3.09
C ASP A 73 4.49 -1.07 2.95
N GLY A 74 3.83 0.08 3.14
CA GLY A 74 2.37 0.24 2.99
C GLY A 74 1.87 -0.06 1.59
N ILE A 75 2.66 0.29 0.56
CA ILE A 75 2.35 0.07 -0.85
C ILE A 75 2.18 -1.43 -1.13
N GLY A 76 3.13 -2.26 -0.70
CA GLY A 76 3.05 -3.70 -0.87
C GLY A 76 1.85 -4.31 -0.17
N MET A 77 1.52 -3.79 1.01
CA MET A 77 0.34 -4.25 1.76
C MET A 77 -0.94 -3.93 1.00
N ALA A 78 -1.11 -2.69 0.53
CA ALA A 78 -2.28 -2.30 -0.24
C ALA A 78 -2.39 -3.08 -1.54
N ALA A 79 -1.29 -3.23 -2.27
CA ALA A 79 -1.26 -4.02 -3.49
C ALA A 79 -1.71 -5.47 -3.24
N HIS A 80 -1.23 -6.10 -2.17
CA HIS A 80 -1.66 -7.45 -1.85
C HIS A 80 -3.13 -7.53 -1.40
N CYS A 81 -3.61 -6.57 -0.61
CA CYS A 81 -5.00 -6.51 -0.16
C CYS A 81 -6.00 -6.28 -1.32
N GLU A 82 -5.57 -5.61 -2.38
CA GLU A 82 -6.40 -5.31 -3.55
C GLU A 82 -6.10 -6.23 -4.76
N GLY A 83 -5.10 -7.12 -4.66
CA GLY A 83 -4.71 -8.02 -5.76
C GLY A 83 -3.97 -7.34 -6.90
N LEU A 84 -3.26 -6.25 -6.62
CA LEU A 84 -2.50 -5.46 -7.58
C LEU A 84 -1.08 -6.01 -7.76
N ASP A 85 -0.64 -6.02 -9.02
CA ASP A 85 0.68 -6.51 -9.42
C ASP A 85 1.69 -5.37 -9.51
N LEU A 86 2.56 -5.22 -8.50
CA LEU A 86 3.52 -4.10 -8.42
C LEU A 86 4.54 -4.07 -9.57
N HIS A 87 4.68 -5.13 -10.36
CA HIS A 87 5.49 -5.12 -11.57
C HIS A 87 4.89 -4.23 -12.67
N ARG A 88 3.58 -3.96 -12.62
CA ARG A 88 2.90 -3.03 -13.54
C ARG A 88 2.89 -1.63 -12.93
N ARG A 89 3.35 -0.65 -13.70
CA ARG A 89 3.33 0.76 -13.32
C ARG A 89 1.92 1.22 -12.89
N ALA A 90 0.89 0.86 -13.65
CA ALA A 90 -0.50 1.23 -13.32
C ALA A 90 -0.93 0.71 -11.93
N ALA A 91 -0.62 -0.55 -11.63
CA ALA A 91 -0.95 -1.17 -10.34
C ALA A 91 -0.12 -0.61 -9.18
N LEU A 92 1.16 -0.28 -9.40
CA LEU A 92 1.97 0.45 -8.42
C LEU A 92 1.34 1.79 -8.07
N LEU A 93 0.95 2.58 -9.08
CA LEU A 93 0.32 3.89 -8.87
C LEU A 93 -1.03 3.78 -8.18
N GLU A 94 -1.81 2.75 -8.53
CA GLU A 94 -3.08 2.46 -7.87
C GLU A 94 -2.89 2.12 -6.39
N ALA A 95 -1.91 1.25 -6.07
CA ALA A 95 -1.52 0.96 -4.69
C ALA A 95 -1.06 2.22 -3.94
N CYS A 96 -0.26 3.08 -4.56
CA CYS A 96 0.14 4.36 -3.99
C CYS A 96 -1.07 5.26 -3.70
N SER A 97 -2.02 5.34 -4.64
CA SER A 97 -3.27 6.10 -4.50
C SER A 97 -4.13 5.61 -3.34
N ILE A 98 -4.28 4.29 -3.19
CA ILE A 98 -4.98 3.68 -2.05
C ILE A 98 -4.27 4.03 -0.75
N VAL A 99 -2.94 3.88 -0.72
CA VAL A 99 -2.13 4.17 0.46
C VAL A 99 -2.15 5.64 0.79
N LEU A 100 -2.19 6.57 -0.16
CA LEU A 100 -2.22 8.01 0.10
C LEU A 100 -3.64 8.56 0.29
N GLN A 101 -4.67 7.81 -0.14
CA GLN A 101 -6.06 8.30 -0.29
C GLN A 101 -6.12 9.55 -1.18
N GLN A 102 -5.34 9.55 -2.25
CA GLN A 102 -5.22 10.65 -3.21
C GLN A 102 -5.34 10.10 -4.63
N PRO A 103 -5.95 10.86 -5.57
CA PRO A 103 -6.03 10.42 -6.95
C PRO A 103 -4.62 10.28 -7.56
N ILE A 104 -4.46 9.29 -8.44
CA ILE A 104 -3.23 9.11 -9.20
C ILE A 104 -2.96 10.41 -9.97
N PRO A 105 -1.80 11.04 -9.81
CA PRO A 105 -1.46 12.20 -10.60
C PRO A 105 -1.45 11.81 -12.06
N CYS A 106 -2.22 12.53 -12.88
CA CYS A 106 -2.24 12.30 -14.31
C CYS A 106 -0.86 12.67 -14.84
N ASP A 107 -0.07 11.67 -15.21
CA ASP A 107 1.16 11.86 -15.97
C ASP A 107 0.71 12.41 -17.33
N VAL A 108 0.67 13.73 -17.47
CA VAL A 108 0.56 14.41 -18.77
C VAL A 108 1.86 14.23 -19.54
N SER A 109 2.25 12.97 -19.74
CA SER A 109 3.17 12.53 -20.75
C SER A 109 2.29 11.91 -21.83
N GLN A 110 1.93 12.78 -22.77
CA GLN A 110 1.19 12.49 -24.00
C GLN A 110 2.06 11.66 -24.96
N GLU A 111 1.36 10.89 -25.81
CA GLU A 111 1.77 10.26 -27.08
C GLU A 111 2.13 8.76 -27.08
#